data_AF-A0A453QI59-F1
#
_entry.id   AF-A0A453QI59-F1
#
_cell.length_a   1.000
_cell.length_b   1.000
_cell.length_c   1.000
_cell.angle_alpha   90.00
_cell.angle_beta   90.00
_cell.angle_gamma   90.00
#
_symmetry.space_group_name_H-M   'P 1'
#
loop_
_entity.id
_entity.type
_entity.pdbx_description
1 polymer ?
#
loop_
_entity_poly.entity_id
_entity_poly.type
_entity_poly.pdbx_seq_one_letter_code
_entity_poly.pdbx_strand_id
1 'polypeptide(L)'
;RSVGKRLKSALIWVVASAVVCGLVLGILYALIGKVDFTVRHLSSSVQAFPNPNQFGAFTSGQPCIAPLTRQCSANTAPPNSQTTWTMRATFPEYVVALATIVGSVLFTIFGGVGIACLPLSLIFSFVRRPKAVITRSQYIKEATELGKKAKELKKAAEALHQEERSGNKGRKWRKNVKAVEKELLLLENDMNALEEMYPQGEKAEATWAFTVLAYIGKLIFGIVGLIVSIAWVAHIIIYLLVDPPLSSFLNEIFIKLDSVWGLLGTAAFAFFCFYLLIAVIAGEMMLGLKLVFITIHPMK
;
A
#
# COMPACT_ATOMS: atom_id res chain seq x y z
N ARG A 1 16.02 -31.43 3.52
CA ARG A 1 15.18 -31.14 4.72
C ARG A 1 13.72 -31.22 4.28
N SER A 2 12.88 -32.05 4.93
CA SER A 2 11.47 -32.20 4.51
C SER A 2 10.68 -30.90 4.68
N VAL A 3 9.67 -30.71 3.82
CA VAL A 3 8.77 -29.54 3.81
C VAL A 3 8.13 -29.33 5.20
N GLY A 4 7.77 -30.41 5.90
CA GLY A 4 7.19 -30.33 7.24
C GLY A 4 8.11 -29.72 8.31
N LYS A 5 9.43 -29.97 8.25
CA LYS A 5 10.39 -29.33 9.18
C LYS A 5 10.53 -27.82 8.90
N ARG A 6 10.42 -27.41 7.63
CA ARG A 6 10.44 -25.99 7.26
C ARG A 6 9.16 -25.28 7.71
N LEU A 7 7.99 -25.90 7.49
CA LEU A 7 6.71 -25.37 7.93
C LEU A 7 6.65 -25.20 9.45
N LYS A 8 7.07 -26.22 10.22
CA LYS A 8 7.14 -26.12 11.68
C LYS A 8 8.05 -24.99 12.14
N SER A 9 9.23 -24.85 11.52
CA SER A 9 10.16 -23.78 11.85
C SER A 9 9.56 -22.41 11.54
N ALA A 10 8.94 -22.24 10.37
CA ALA A 10 8.30 -20.98 9.99
C ALA A 10 7.17 -20.61 10.96
N LEU A 11 6.34 -21.59 11.33
CA LEU A 11 5.22 -21.38 12.24
C LEU A 11 5.68 -20.96 13.64
N ILE A 12 6.77 -21.55 14.15
CA ILE A 12 7.37 -21.13 15.43
C ILE A 12 7.82 -19.65 15.36
N TRP A 13 8.48 -19.23 14.28
CA TRP A 13 8.92 -17.84 14.10
C TRP A 13 7.76 -16.86 13.95
N VAL A 14 6.68 -17.26 13.28
CA VAL A 14 5.45 -16.45 13.17
C VAL A 14 4.82 -16.27 14.54
N VAL A 15 4.67 -17.35 15.32
CA VAL A 15 4.10 -17.28 16.67
C VAL A 15 4.99 -16.43 17.59
N ALA A 16 6.30 -16.65 17.58
CA ALA A 16 7.24 -15.85 18.37
C ALA A 16 7.16 -14.35 18.03
N SER A 17 7.13 -14.02 16.73
CA SER A 17 6.98 -12.62 16.27
C SER A 17 5.64 -12.03 16.69
N ALA A 18 4.55 -12.78 16.58
CA ALA A 18 3.22 -12.33 17.01
C ALA A 18 3.17 -12.03 18.51
N VAL A 19 3.80 -12.87 19.34
CA VAL A 19 3.90 -12.65 20.79
C VAL A 19 4.72 -11.39 21.08
N VAL A 20 5.88 -11.22 20.46
CA VAL A 20 6.73 -10.04 20.67
C VAL A 20 6.00 -8.76 20.24
N CYS A 21 5.41 -8.74 19.03
CA CYS A 21 4.65 -7.59 18.55
C CYS A 21 3.43 -7.30 19.44
N GLY A 22 2.70 -8.33 19.87
CA GLY A 22 1.55 -8.19 20.77
C GLY A 22 1.93 -7.61 22.12
N LEU A 23 3.06 -8.06 22.70
CA LEU A 23 3.58 -7.51 23.96
C LEU A 23 4.01 -6.06 23.80
N VAL A 24 4.74 -5.72 22.73
CA VAL A 24 5.15 -4.34 22.45
C VAL A 24 3.93 -3.43 22.29
N LEU A 25 2.93 -3.84 21.49
CA LEU A 25 1.68 -3.09 21.32
C LEU A 25 0.91 -2.95 22.62
N GLY A 26 0.86 -4.01 23.44
CA GLY A 26 0.21 -3.98 24.75
C GLY A 26 0.88 -3.02 25.74
N ILE A 27 2.22 -2.99 25.77
CA ILE A 27 2.99 -2.04 26.60
C ILE A 27 2.75 -0.61 26.12
N LEU A 28 2.83 -0.36 24.82
CA LEU A 28 2.58 0.96 24.23
C LEU A 28 1.16 1.46 24.51
N TYR A 29 0.15 0.59 24.40
CA TYR A 29 -1.22 0.90 24.76
C TYR A 29 -1.40 1.18 26.26
N ALA A 30 -0.71 0.43 27.13
CA ALA A 30 -0.76 0.66 28.57
C ALA A 30 -0.23 2.06 28.95
N LEU A 31 0.84 2.51 28.27
CA LEU A 31 1.52 3.77 28.54
C LEU A 31 0.87 4.99 27.85
N ILE A 32 0.46 4.85 26.58
CA ILE A 32 0.12 5.97 25.68
C ILE A 32 -1.31 5.84 25.12
N GLY A 33 -2.09 4.82 25.51
CA GLY A 33 -3.47 4.60 25.04
C GLY A 33 -4.52 5.58 25.57
N LYS A 34 -4.14 6.82 25.89
CA LYS A 34 -5.05 7.89 26.34
C LYS A 34 -5.18 8.95 25.25
N VAL A 35 -6.40 9.45 25.08
CA VAL A 35 -6.73 10.52 24.13
C VAL A 35 -7.26 11.71 24.91
N ASP A 36 -6.78 12.89 24.57
CA ASP A 36 -7.18 14.15 25.20
C ASP A 36 -8.17 14.88 24.31
N PHE A 37 -9.37 15.12 24.84
CA PHE A 37 -10.40 15.92 24.19
C PHE A 37 -10.40 17.33 24.76
N THR A 38 -10.42 18.33 23.89
CA THR A 38 -10.62 19.73 24.29
C THR A 38 -12.10 19.95 24.56
N VAL A 39 -12.48 20.04 25.83
CA VAL A 39 -13.86 20.27 26.25
C VAL A 39 -13.99 21.63 26.91
N ARG A 40 -15.12 22.31 26.67
CA ARG A 40 -15.47 23.52 27.43
C ARG A 40 -16.29 23.12 28.64
N HIS A 41 -15.74 23.33 29.83
CA HIS A 41 -16.49 23.09 31.04
C HIS A 41 -17.48 24.25 31.25
N LEU A 42 -18.77 23.97 31.12
CA LEU A 42 -19.84 24.94 31.33
C LEU A 42 -20.44 24.70 32.71
N SER A 43 -20.33 25.68 33.60
CA SER A 43 -21.03 25.67 34.88
C SER A 43 -22.19 26.66 34.83
N SER A 44 -23.41 26.19 35.12
CA SER A 44 -24.56 27.06 35.39
C SER A 44 -24.92 26.98 36.86
N SER A 45 -25.23 28.12 37.48
CA SER A 45 -25.79 28.15 38.83
C SER A 45 -27.28 27.82 38.77
N VAL A 46 -27.75 26.93 39.65
CA VAL A 46 -29.18 26.72 39.86
C VAL A 46 -29.71 27.89 40.67
N GLN A 47 -30.74 28.56 40.17
CA GLN A 47 -31.47 29.55 40.95
C GLN A 47 -32.68 28.87 41.58
N ALA A 48 -32.86 29.04 42.89
CA ALA A 48 -34.05 28.56 43.57
C ALA A 48 -35.29 29.25 42.99
N PHE A 49 -36.39 28.51 42.84
CA PHE A 49 -37.65 29.09 42.40
C PHE A 49 -38.04 30.24 43.35
N PRO A 50 -38.35 31.44 42.83
CA PRO A 50 -38.68 32.59 43.68
C PRO A 50 -39.89 32.35 44.58
N ASN A 51 -40.80 31.43 44.20
CA ASN A 51 -41.98 31.09 44.98
C ASN A 51 -42.53 29.68 44.62
N PRO A 52 -42.71 28.76 45.58
CA PRO A 52 -43.21 27.40 45.31
C PRO A 52 -44.64 27.35 44.73
N ASN A 53 -45.43 28.42 44.90
CA ASN A 53 -46.82 28.49 44.43
C ASN A 53 -46.97 29.01 42.98
N GLN A 54 -45.88 29.27 42.25
CA GLN A 54 -45.90 29.85 40.90
C GLN A 54 -45.48 28.88 39.79
N PHE A 55 -45.53 27.57 40.02
CA PHE A 55 -45.23 26.57 38.99
C PHE A 55 -46.04 26.75 37.69
N GLY A 56 -47.27 27.26 37.79
CA GLY A 56 -48.14 27.55 36.63
C GLY A 56 -47.87 28.88 35.92
N ALA A 57 -46.99 29.75 36.45
CA ALA A 57 -46.66 31.04 35.83
C ALA A 57 -45.63 30.91 34.70
N PHE A 58 -44.90 29.79 34.66
CA PHE A 58 -43.97 29.50 33.58
C PHE A 58 -44.72 28.84 32.42
N THR A 59 -44.75 29.54 31.29
CA THR A 59 -45.34 29.05 30.03
C THR A 59 -44.25 29.06 28.96
N SER A 60 -44.51 28.46 27.79
CA SER A 60 -43.60 28.57 26.64
C SER A 60 -43.27 30.02 26.28
N GLY A 61 -44.15 30.98 26.62
CA GLY A 61 -43.96 32.41 26.41
C GLY A 61 -43.23 33.15 27.56
N GLN A 62 -43.11 32.55 28.74
CA GLN A 62 -42.45 33.11 29.93
C GLN A 62 -41.60 32.03 30.62
N PRO A 63 -40.45 31.65 30.04
CA PRO A 63 -39.58 30.64 30.64
C PRO A 63 -38.90 31.17 31.92
N CYS A 64 -38.56 30.27 32.83
CA CYS A 64 -37.79 30.57 34.05
C CYS A 64 -36.30 30.82 33.73
N ILE A 65 -36.02 31.78 32.85
CA ILE A 65 -34.67 32.20 32.45
C ILE A 65 -34.56 33.68 32.80
N ALA A 66 -33.53 34.08 33.54
CA ALA A 66 -33.31 35.48 33.93
C ALA A 66 -33.31 36.41 32.69
N PRO A 67 -33.83 37.66 32.79
CA PRO A 67 -34.02 38.56 31.65
C PRO A 67 -32.72 39.12 31.05
N LEU A 68 -31.55 38.79 31.63
CA LEU A 68 -30.25 39.19 31.11
C LEU A 68 -29.86 38.25 29.98
N THR A 69 -30.14 38.69 28.74
CA THR A 69 -29.70 38.12 27.46
C THR A 69 -30.01 36.63 27.31
N ARG A 70 -30.83 36.25 26.32
CA ARG A 70 -31.10 34.85 25.94
C ARG A 70 -29.85 34.19 25.32
N GLN A 71 -28.74 34.19 26.04
CA GLN A 71 -27.45 33.67 25.63
C GLN A 71 -27.14 32.46 26.50
N CYS A 72 -26.92 31.32 25.84
CA CYS A 72 -26.45 30.12 26.53
C CYS A 72 -25.08 30.38 27.15
N SER A 73 -24.80 29.81 28.32
CA SER A 73 -23.47 29.89 28.96
C SER A 73 -22.33 29.45 28.05
N ALA A 74 -22.62 28.64 27.02
CA ALA A 74 -21.67 28.26 25.96
C ALA A 74 -21.12 29.45 25.15
N ASN A 75 -21.91 30.52 25.00
CA ASN A 75 -21.55 31.69 24.19
C ASN A 75 -20.81 32.77 24.99
N THR A 76 -20.97 32.79 26.31
CA THR A 76 -20.32 33.74 27.22
C THR A 76 -19.13 33.13 27.98
N ALA A 77 -18.89 31.82 27.82
CA ALA A 77 -17.77 31.13 28.45
C ALA A 77 -16.42 31.69 27.96
N PRO A 78 -15.55 32.17 28.87
CA PRO A 78 -14.25 32.71 28.50
C PRO A 78 -13.30 31.61 27.94
N PRO A 79 -12.28 31.96 27.14
CA PRO A 79 -11.38 30.97 26.51
C PRO A 79 -10.65 30.05 27.50
N ASN A 80 -10.44 30.51 28.73
CA ASN A 80 -9.86 29.74 29.84
C ASN A 80 -10.79 28.65 30.42
N SER A 81 -12.05 28.56 29.96
CA SER A 81 -12.97 27.45 30.27
C SER A 81 -12.66 26.17 29.48
N GLN A 82 -11.72 26.24 28.53
CA GLN A 82 -11.21 25.07 27.84
C GLN A 82 -10.37 24.23 28.80
N THR A 83 -10.80 22.99 29.00
CA THR A 83 -10.13 21.99 29.82
C THR A 83 -9.90 20.74 28.98
N THR A 84 -8.85 19.99 29.27
CA THR A 84 -8.58 18.72 28.60
C THR A 84 -9.24 17.60 29.39
N TRP A 85 -10.10 16.83 28.72
CA TRP A 85 -10.69 15.62 29.29
C TRP A 85 -10.00 14.41 28.69
N THR A 86 -9.32 13.63 29.54
CA THR A 86 -8.53 12.48 29.11
C THR A 86 -9.38 11.21 29.20
N MET A 87 -9.57 10.51 28.09
CA MET A 87 -10.27 9.21 28.06
C MET A 87 -9.33 8.13 27.54
N ARG A 88 -9.48 6.89 28.02
CA ARG A 88 -8.74 5.75 27.50
C ARG A 88 -9.40 5.26 26.21
N ALA A 89 -8.67 5.22 25.10
CA ALA A 89 -9.15 4.66 23.84
C ALA A 89 -9.29 3.14 23.96
N THR A 90 -10.13 2.50 23.15
CA THR A 90 -10.16 1.03 23.12
C THR A 90 -8.92 0.48 22.42
N PHE A 91 -8.51 -0.75 22.77
CA PHE A 91 -7.32 -1.37 22.16
C PHE A 91 -7.39 -1.47 20.63
N PRO A 92 -8.52 -1.86 20.01
CA PRO A 92 -8.63 -1.88 18.55
C PRO A 92 -8.48 -0.50 17.90
N GLU A 93 -9.09 0.54 18.48
CA GLU A 93 -8.96 1.91 17.98
C GLU A 93 -7.51 2.40 18.05
N TYR A 94 -6.81 2.08 19.14
CA TYR A 94 -5.39 2.40 19.29
C TYR A 94 -4.53 1.74 18.21
N VAL A 95 -4.75 0.45 17.94
CA VAL A 95 -4.02 -0.28 16.90
C VAL A 95 -4.32 0.30 15.51
N VAL A 96 -5.57 0.63 15.21
CA VAL A 96 -5.95 1.27 13.94
C VAL A 96 -5.29 2.65 13.79
N ALA A 97 -5.29 3.47 14.85
CA ALA A 97 -4.65 4.78 14.82
C ALA A 97 -3.14 4.66 14.57
N LEU A 98 -2.45 3.77 15.30
CA LEU A 98 -1.02 3.53 15.12
C LEU A 98 -0.72 3.01 13.71
N ALA A 99 -1.50 2.03 13.23
CA ALA A 99 -1.38 1.48 11.89
C ALA A 99 -1.65 2.52 10.81
N THR A 100 -2.54 3.49 11.05
CA THR A 100 -2.80 4.60 10.12
C THR A 100 -1.61 5.55 10.06
N ILE A 101 -0.98 5.86 11.20
CA ILE A 101 0.22 6.70 11.26
C ILE A 101 1.38 6.03 10.52
N VAL A 102 1.74 4.81 10.91
CA VAL A 102 2.85 4.06 10.28
C VAL A 102 2.53 3.75 8.81
N GLY A 103 1.28 3.33 8.55
CA GLY A 103 0.78 3.02 7.23
C GLY A 103 0.79 4.21 6.28
N SER A 104 0.50 5.43 6.76
CA SER A 104 0.57 6.63 5.92
C SER A 104 1.99 6.89 5.41
N VAL A 105 3.02 6.73 6.26
CA VAL A 105 4.42 6.90 5.87
C VAL A 105 4.83 5.82 4.87
N LEU A 106 4.49 4.55 5.12
CA LEU A 106 4.81 3.47 4.19
C LEU A 106 4.03 3.60 2.87
N PHE A 107 2.77 4.04 2.91
CA PHE A 107 1.92 4.25 1.75
C PHE A 107 2.44 5.37 0.86
N THR A 108 2.95 6.47 1.42
CA THR A 108 3.56 7.55 0.60
C THR A 108 4.78 7.05 -0.16
N ILE A 109 5.63 6.22 0.46
CA ILE A 109 6.83 5.68 -0.18
C ILE A 109 6.48 4.60 -1.21
N PHE A 110 5.78 3.54 -0.78
CA PHE A 110 5.48 2.38 -1.64
C PHE A 110 4.31 2.65 -2.59
N GLY A 111 3.24 3.26 -2.11
CA GLY A 111 2.10 3.64 -2.94
C GLY A 111 2.48 4.66 -4.00
N GLY A 112 3.28 5.69 -3.65
CA GLY A 112 3.75 6.68 -4.61
C GLY A 112 4.52 6.07 -5.78
N VAL A 113 5.49 5.19 -5.50
CA VAL A 113 6.25 4.48 -6.54
C VAL A 113 5.36 3.48 -7.28
N GLY A 114 4.53 2.74 -6.55
CA GLY A 114 3.64 1.72 -7.09
C GLY A 114 2.63 2.24 -8.11
N ILE A 115 1.98 3.36 -7.79
CA ILE A 115 0.98 4.02 -8.65
C ILE A 115 1.60 4.46 -9.99
N ALA A 116 2.87 4.88 -9.99
CA ALA A 116 3.56 5.21 -11.24
C ALA A 116 4.08 3.97 -11.98
N CYS A 117 4.73 3.05 -11.26
CA CYS A 117 5.45 1.92 -11.88
C CYS A 117 4.51 0.82 -12.38
N LEU A 118 3.41 0.52 -11.69
CA LEU A 118 2.51 -0.55 -12.06
C LEU A 118 1.92 -0.37 -13.47
N PRO A 119 1.21 0.75 -13.80
CA PRO A 119 0.61 0.89 -15.12
C PRO A 119 1.66 0.96 -16.23
N LEU A 120 2.79 1.65 -15.98
CA LEU A 120 3.89 1.74 -16.94
C LEU A 120 4.53 0.38 -17.22
N SER A 121 4.77 -0.42 -16.18
CA SER A 121 5.36 -1.75 -16.33
C SER A 121 4.49 -2.70 -17.14
N LEU A 122 3.16 -2.65 -16.96
CA LEU A 122 2.20 -3.45 -17.71
C LEU A 122 2.13 -3.04 -19.19
N ILE A 123 2.14 -1.74 -19.47
CA ILE A 123 2.20 -1.21 -20.85
C ILE A 123 3.52 -1.59 -21.51
N PHE A 124 4.66 -1.44 -20.82
CA PHE A 124 5.95 -1.86 -21.36
C PHE A 124 6.06 -3.37 -21.55
N SER A 125 5.43 -4.18 -20.71
CA SER A 125 5.35 -5.63 -20.91
C SER A 125 4.63 -5.97 -22.21
N PHE A 126 3.59 -5.23 -22.58
CA PHE A 126 2.93 -5.39 -23.88
C PHE A 126 3.79 -4.88 -25.06
N VAL A 127 4.44 -3.72 -24.92
CA VAL A 127 5.25 -3.12 -26.00
C VAL A 127 6.49 -3.96 -26.31
N ARG A 128 7.16 -4.49 -25.26
CA ARG A 128 8.37 -5.32 -25.36
C ARG A 128 8.07 -6.81 -25.59
N ARG A 129 6.81 -7.19 -25.82
CA ARG A 129 6.44 -8.59 -26.04
C ARG A 129 7.13 -9.17 -27.29
N PRO A 130 7.47 -10.46 -27.29
CA PRO A 130 7.89 -11.13 -28.51
C PRO A 130 6.74 -11.17 -29.53
N LYS A 131 7.03 -10.82 -30.79
CA LYS A 131 6.01 -10.65 -31.84
C LYS A 131 5.84 -11.87 -32.75
N ALA A 132 6.73 -12.85 -32.69
CA ALA A 132 6.72 -13.99 -33.60
C ALA A 132 7.10 -15.29 -32.88
N VAL A 133 6.46 -16.39 -33.28
CA VAL A 133 6.85 -17.74 -32.89
C VAL A 133 8.11 -18.11 -33.67
N ILE A 134 9.15 -18.52 -32.94
CA ILE A 134 10.45 -18.87 -33.52
C ILE A 134 10.41 -20.31 -34.07
N THR A 135 11.08 -20.55 -35.21
CA THR A 135 11.22 -21.91 -35.76
C THR A 135 12.16 -22.76 -34.91
N ARG A 136 12.00 -24.10 -34.94
CA ARG A 136 12.85 -25.01 -34.15
C ARG A 136 14.36 -24.81 -34.39
N SER A 137 14.76 -24.53 -35.63
CA SER A 137 16.16 -24.29 -35.99
C SER A 137 16.70 -22.99 -35.40
N GLN A 138 15.92 -21.92 -35.41
CA GLN A 138 16.27 -20.64 -34.78
C GLN A 138 16.31 -20.76 -33.25
N TYR A 139 15.35 -21.47 -32.64
CA TYR A 139 15.36 -21.75 -31.20
C TYR A 139 16.64 -22.49 -30.78
N ILE A 140 17.02 -23.55 -31.50
CA ILE A 140 18.26 -24.28 -31.22
C ILE A 140 19.47 -23.35 -31.34
N LYS A 141 19.50 -22.46 -32.34
CA LYS A 141 20.59 -21.51 -32.54
C LYS A 141 20.70 -20.53 -31.36
N GLU A 142 19.61 -19.85 -31.01
CA GLU A 142 19.58 -18.88 -29.91
C GLU A 142 19.82 -19.55 -28.55
N ALA A 143 19.24 -20.73 -28.30
CA ALA A 143 19.49 -21.52 -27.09
C ALA A 143 20.97 -21.92 -26.97
N THR A 144 21.64 -22.27 -28.08
CA THR A 144 23.08 -22.56 -28.05
C THR A 144 23.93 -21.32 -27.79
N GLU A 145 23.54 -20.14 -28.28
CA GLU A 145 24.22 -18.88 -28.00
C GLU A 145 24.04 -18.44 -26.53
N LEU A 146 22.82 -18.54 -26.01
CA LEU A 146 22.52 -18.35 -24.58
C LEU A 146 23.29 -19.33 -23.71
N GLY A 147 23.37 -20.61 -24.11
CA GLY A 147 24.17 -21.62 -23.42
C GLY A 147 25.67 -21.30 -23.39
N LYS A 148 26.22 -20.69 -24.46
CA LYS A 148 27.61 -20.20 -24.47
C LYS A 148 27.80 -19.05 -23.50
N LYS A 149 26.91 -18.04 -23.52
CA LYS A 149 26.93 -16.92 -22.56
C LYS A 149 26.83 -17.40 -21.11
N ALA A 150 25.93 -18.35 -20.84
CA ALA A 150 25.78 -18.98 -19.53
C ALA A 150 27.08 -19.66 -19.06
N LYS A 151 27.79 -20.33 -19.96
CA LYS A 151 29.05 -21.00 -19.67
C LYS A 151 30.18 -20.01 -19.38
N GLU A 152 30.24 -18.90 -20.11
CA GLU A 152 31.20 -17.81 -19.84
C GLU A 152 30.92 -17.15 -18.49
N LEU A 153 29.66 -16.86 -18.20
CA LEU A 153 29.22 -16.24 -16.96
C LEU A 153 29.45 -17.16 -15.76
N LYS A 154 29.24 -18.48 -15.92
CA LYS A 154 29.61 -19.49 -14.93
C LYS A 154 31.11 -19.48 -14.64
N LYS A 155 31.97 -19.41 -15.66
CA LYS A 155 33.42 -19.31 -15.47
C LYS A 155 33.82 -18.02 -14.75
N ALA A 156 33.20 -16.89 -15.09
CA ALA A 156 33.43 -15.62 -14.41
C ALA A 156 33.01 -15.69 -12.92
N ALA A 157 31.88 -16.33 -12.62
CA ALA A 157 31.43 -16.58 -11.25
C ALA A 157 32.38 -17.50 -10.47
N GLU A 158 32.87 -18.58 -11.10
CA GLU A 158 33.84 -19.50 -10.51
C GLU A 158 35.18 -18.80 -10.22
N ALA A 159 35.67 -17.95 -11.12
CA ALA A 159 36.86 -17.13 -10.90
C ALA A 159 36.69 -16.18 -9.70
N LEU A 160 35.54 -15.50 -9.59
CA LEU A 160 35.23 -14.64 -8.43
C LEU A 160 35.10 -15.44 -7.13
N HIS A 161 34.62 -16.68 -7.19
CA HIS A 161 34.56 -17.55 -6.02
C HIS A 161 35.97 -18.02 -5.58
N GLN A 162 36.89 -18.22 -6.53
CA GLN A 162 38.29 -18.49 -6.21
C GLN A 162 38.99 -17.26 -5.60
N GLU A 163 38.72 -16.05 -6.12
CA GLU A 163 39.18 -14.79 -5.50
C GLU A 163 38.60 -14.57 -4.09
N GLU A 164 37.39 -15.07 -3.84
CA GLU A 164 36.79 -15.06 -2.50
C GLU A 164 37.58 -15.94 -1.53
N ARG A 165 37.96 -17.15 -1.97
CA ARG A 165 38.73 -18.12 -1.17
C ARG A 165 40.17 -17.67 -0.92
N SER A 166 40.77 -16.91 -1.84
CA SER A 166 42.10 -16.32 -1.66
C SER A 166 42.10 -15.09 -0.74
N GLY A 167 40.94 -14.70 -0.19
CA GLY A 167 40.81 -13.68 0.84
C GLY A 167 40.68 -12.25 0.35
N ASN A 168 40.65 -12.00 -0.97
CA ASN A 168 40.65 -10.66 -1.53
C ASN A 168 39.23 -10.07 -1.66
N LYS A 169 38.54 -9.86 -0.54
CA LYS A 169 37.15 -9.33 -0.46
C LYS A 169 37.05 -7.80 -0.58
N GLY A 170 37.86 -7.21 -1.47
CA GLY A 170 37.93 -5.76 -1.67
C GLY A 170 36.73 -5.15 -2.40
N ARG A 171 36.78 -3.83 -2.63
CA ARG A 171 35.72 -3.07 -3.33
C ARG A 171 35.55 -3.50 -4.80
N LYS A 172 36.65 -3.90 -5.45
CA LYS A 172 36.65 -4.42 -6.84
C LYS A 172 35.89 -5.74 -6.95
N TRP A 173 36.11 -6.67 -6.03
CA TRP A 173 35.39 -7.94 -5.96
C TRP A 173 33.88 -7.72 -5.82
N ARG A 174 33.45 -6.88 -4.87
CA ARG A 174 32.02 -6.55 -4.69
C ARG A 174 31.38 -5.95 -5.95
N LYS A 175 32.13 -5.15 -6.72
CA LYS A 175 31.65 -4.57 -7.98
C LYS A 175 31.49 -5.67 -9.06
N ASN A 176 32.47 -6.57 -9.16
CA ASN A 176 32.45 -7.66 -10.13
C ASN A 176 31.34 -8.69 -9.81
N VAL A 177 31.13 -9.02 -8.54
CA VAL A 177 30.01 -9.88 -8.10
C VAL A 177 28.67 -9.28 -8.51
N LYS A 178 28.45 -7.98 -8.27
CA LYS A 178 27.23 -7.29 -8.70
C LYS A 178 27.06 -7.24 -10.23
N ALA A 179 28.16 -7.16 -10.97
CA ALA A 179 28.12 -7.18 -12.43
C ALA A 179 27.70 -8.56 -12.94
N VAL A 180 28.30 -9.63 -12.42
CA VAL A 180 27.93 -11.01 -12.76
C VAL A 180 26.49 -11.32 -12.36
N GLU A 181 26.04 -10.86 -11.19
CA GLU A 181 24.64 -11.00 -10.75
C GLU A 181 23.67 -10.29 -11.70
N LYS A 182 24.01 -9.07 -12.15
CA LYS A 182 23.21 -8.34 -13.13
C LYS A 182 23.14 -9.05 -14.48
N GLU A 183 24.27 -9.55 -14.97
CA GLU A 183 24.33 -10.30 -16.23
C GLU A 183 23.56 -11.63 -16.14
N LEU A 184 23.60 -12.29 -14.99
CA LEU A 184 22.80 -13.50 -14.72
C LEU A 184 21.30 -13.18 -14.81
N LEU A 185 20.85 -12.09 -14.18
CA LEU A 185 19.45 -11.66 -14.27
C LEU A 185 19.02 -11.36 -15.71
N LEU A 186 19.89 -10.73 -16.51
CA LEU A 186 19.62 -10.50 -17.93
C LEU A 186 19.52 -11.82 -18.70
N LEU A 187 20.46 -12.74 -18.46
CA LEU A 187 20.48 -14.06 -19.09
C LEU A 187 19.22 -14.87 -18.75
N GLU A 188 18.75 -14.82 -17.51
CA GLU A 188 17.52 -15.49 -17.09
C GLU A 188 16.28 -14.87 -17.74
N ASN A 189 16.24 -13.54 -17.89
CA ASN A 189 15.16 -12.87 -18.62
C ASN A 189 15.16 -13.23 -20.10
N ASP A 190 16.33 -13.28 -20.74
CA ASP A 190 16.47 -13.70 -22.15
C ASP A 190 16.06 -15.16 -22.33
N MET A 191 16.41 -16.04 -21.38
CA MET A 191 15.97 -17.45 -21.38
C MET A 191 14.45 -17.57 -21.25
N ASN A 192 13.84 -16.87 -20.29
CA ASN A 192 12.38 -16.88 -20.11
C ASN A 192 11.66 -16.37 -21.36
N ALA A 193 12.19 -15.31 -22.00
CA ALA A 193 11.65 -14.81 -23.25
C ALA A 193 11.76 -15.84 -24.39
N LEU A 194 12.86 -16.58 -24.45
CA LEU A 194 13.06 -17.64 -25.44
C LEU A 194 12.11 -18.83 -25.21
N GLU A 195 11.88 -19.23 -23.96
CA GLU A 195 10.92 -20.27 -23.59
C GLU A 195 9.47 -19.86 -23.94
N GLU A 196 9.12 -18.60 -23.71
CA GLU A 196 7.79 -18.08 -24.08
C GLU A 196 7.58 -18.02 -25.60
N MET A 197 8.64 -17.77 -26.37
CA MET A 197 8.62 -17.76 -27.84
C MET A 197 8.52 -19.17 -28.48
N TYR A 198 8.81 -20.22 -27.73
CA TYR A 198 8.73 -21.61 -28.21
C TYR A 198 7.98 -22.50 -27.20
N PRO A 199 6.62 -22.42 -27.17
CA PRO A 199 5.83 -23.23 -26.24
C PRO A 199 6.04 -24.73 -26.52
N GLN A 200 6.74 -25.41 -25.62
CA GLN A 200 7.00 -26.84 -25.71
C GLN A 200 5.74 -27.62 -25.28
N GLY A 201 5.10 -28.34 -26.20
CA GLY A 201 3.98 -29.22 -25.88
C GLY A 201 3.05 -29.54 -27.05
N GLU A 202 2.13 -30.49 -26.82
CA GLU A 202 1.17 -31.01 -27.82
C GLU A 202 0.13 -29.97 -28.28
N LYS A 203 0.00 -28.84 -27.57
CA LYS A 203 -0.96 -27.74 -27.84
C LYS A 203 -0.28 -26.37 -28.00
N ALA A 204 0.85 -26.32 -28.70
CA ALA A 204 1.66 -25.11 -28.87
C ALA A 204 0.85 -23.87 -29.32
N GLU A 205 -0.10 -24.03 -30.25
CA GLU A 205 -0.91 -22.92 -30.76
C GLU A 205 -1.88 -22.34 -29.71
N ALA A 206 -2.49 -23.19 -28.90
CA ALA A 206 -3.39 -22.76 -27.84
C ALA A 206 -2.62 -22.04 -26.72
N THR A 207 -1.45 -22.58 -26.33
CA THR A 207 -0.58 -21.95 -25.33
C THR A 207 -0.11 -20.57 -25.81
N TRP A 208 0.28 -20.45 -27.07
CA TRP A 208 0.63 -19.16 -27.67
C TRP A 208 -0.55 -18.18 -27.64
N ALA A 209 -1.75 -18.61 -28.03
CA ALA A 209 -2.94 -17.77 -27.97
C ALA A 209 -3.23 -17.24 -26.55
N PHE A 210 -3.06 -18.08 -25.52
CA PHE A 210 -3.19 -17.65 -24.12
C PHE A 210 -2.10 -16.65 -23.71
N THR A 211 -0.85 -16.82 -24.14
CA THR A 211 0.22 -15.83 -23.85
C THR A 211 -0.09 -14.47 -24.50
N VAL A 212 -0.54 -14.46 -25.75
CA VAL A 212 -0.95 -13.22 -26.45
C VAL A 212 -2.13 -12.56 -25.76
N LEU A 213 -3.13 -13.34 -25.35
CA LEU A 213 -4.28 -12.84 -24.58
C LEU A 213 -3.84 -12.24 -23.24
N ALA A 214 -2.90 -12.88 -22.54
CA ALA A 214 -2.35 -12.35 -21.30
C ALA A 214 -1.64 -11.01 -21.51
N TYR A 215 -0.88 -10.85 -22.60
CA TYR A 215 -0.27 -9.57 -22.97
C TYR A 215 -1.30 -8.49 -23.26
N ILE A 216 -2.38 -8.80 -23.98
CA ILE A 216 -3.49 -7.87 -24.23
C ILE A 216 -4.18 -7.50 -22.90
N GLY A 217 -4.41 -8.47 -22.02
CA GLY A 217 -4.95 -8.23 -20.68
C GLY A 217 -4.08 -7.28 -19.86
N LYS A 218 -2.75 -7.46 -19.90
CA LYS A 218 -1.79 -6.54 -19.27
C LYS A 218 -1.90 -5.13 -19.84
N LEU A 219 -2.08 -4.97 -21.15
CA LEU A 219 -2.25 -3.64 -21.76
C LEU A 219 -3.54 -2.96 -21.26
N ILE A 220 -4.67 -3.67 -21.29
CA ILE A 220 -5.96 -3.12 -20.85
C ILE A 220 -5.87 -2.71 -19.38
N PHE A 221 -5.35 -3.60 -18.52
CA PHE A 221 -5.17 -3.31 -17.10
C PHE A 221 -4.17 -2.18 -16.86
N GLY A 222 -3.13 -2.07 -17.68
CA GLY A 222 -2.16 -0.97 -17.65
C GLY A 222 -2.78 0.39 -18.01
N ILE A 223 -3.62 0.45 -19.04
CA ILE A 223 -4.32 1.68 -19.45
C ILE A 223 -5.35 2.09 -18.39
N VAL A 224 -6.18 1.15 -17.93
CA VAL A 224 -7.16 1.41 -16.86
C VAL A 224 -6.44 1.86 -15.60
N GLY A 225 -5.37 1.16 -15.22
CA GLY A 225 -4.56 1.53 -14.07
C GLY A 225 -3.92 2.92 -14.20
N LEU A 226 -3.49 3.32 -15.40
CA LEU A 226 -2.96 4.67 -15.65
C LEU A 226 -4.03 5.73 -15.42
N ILE A 227 -5.26 5.52 -15.91
CA ILE A 227 -6.39 6.44 -15.70
C ILE A 227 -6.70 6.55 -14.21
N VAL A 228 -6.79 5.41 -13.51
CA VAL A 228 -7.07 5.37 -12.07
C VAL A 228 -5.96 6.06 -11.26
N SER A 229 -4.70 5.86 -11.64
CA SER A 229 -3.54 6.53 -11.03
C SER A 229 -3.61 8.04 -11.16
N ILE A 230 -3.88 8.53 -12.37
CA ILE A 230 -4.04 9.97 -12.64
C ILE A 230 -5.21 10.52 -11.83
N ALA A 231 -6.35 9.82 -11.80
CA ALA A 231 -7.52 10.24 -11.03
C ALA A 231 -7.24 10.31 -9.53
N TRP A 232 -6.45 9.39 -8.98
CA TRP A 232 -6.04 9.41 -7.58
C TRP A 232 -5.11 10.58 -7.25
N VAL A 233 -4.09 10.81 -8.09
CA VAL A 233 -3.17 11.95 -7.92
C VAL A 233 -3.94 13.27 -8.02
N ALA A 234 -4.85 13.39 -8.99
CA ALA A 234 -5.73 14.54 -9.11
C ALA A 234 -6.62 14.72 -7.88
N HIS A 235 -7.17 13.63 -7.33
CA HIS A 235 -7.96 13.69 -6.10
C HIS A 235 -7.13 14.21 -4.91
N ILE A 236 -5.91 13.71 -4.70
CA ILE A 236 -5.01 14.22 -3.64
C ILE A 236 -4.77 15.72 -3.82
N ILE A 237 -4.47 16.18 -5.04
CA ILE A 237 -4.18 17.59 -5.31
C ILE A 237 -5.42 18.48 -5.05
N ILE A 238 -6.57 18.09 -5.60
CA ILE A 238 -7.80 18.90 -5.56
C ILE A 238 -8.44 18.90 -4.17
N TYR A 239 -8.41 17.77 -3.47
CA TYR A 239 -9.12 17.58 -2.20
C TYR A 239 -8.25 17.83 -0.97
N LEU A 240 -6.95 17.50 -1.01
CA LEU A 240 -6.08 17.58 0.17
C LEU A 240 -5.11 18.78 0.12
N LEU A 241 -4.65 19.20 -1.06
CA LEU A 241 -3.59 20.22 -1.16
C LEU A 241 -4.12 21.67 -1.24
N VAL A 242 -5.38 21.87 -1.65
CA VAL A 242 -5.99 23.20 -1.80
C VAL A 242 -6.97 23.46 -0.66
N ASP A 243 -6.72 24.51 0.14
CA ASP A 243 -7.63 25.01 1.18
C ASP A 243 -8.27 26.34 0.73
N PRO A 244 -9.62 26.44 0.63
CA PRO A 244 -10.63 25.39 0.78
C PRO A 244 -10.65 24.40 -0.41
N PRO A 245 -11.09 23.14 -0.21
CA PRO A 245 -11.08 22.13 -1.27
C PRO A 245 -11.98 22.54 -2.44
N LEU A 246 -11.42 22.50 -3.65
CA LEU A 246 -12.10 22.95 -4.87
C LEU A 246 -13.29 22.07 -5.25
N SER A 247 -13.18 20.76 -5.02
CA SER A 247 -14.21 19.77 -5.32
C SER A 247 -13.94 18.45 -4.59
N SER A 248 -15.00 17.70 -4.25
CA SER A 248 -14.89 16.34 -3.73
C SER A 248 -14.61 15.27 -4.82
N PHE A 249 -14.41 15.68 -6.08
CA PHE A 249 -14.06 14.91 -7.28
C PHE A 249 -14.44 13.41 -7.28
N LEU A 250 -13.53 12.51 -6.88
CA LEU A 250 -13.77 11.06 -6.89
C LEU A 250 -14.99 10.65 -6.05
N ASN A 251 -15.23 11.31 -4.91
CA ASN A 251 -16.37 11.03 -4.06
C ASN A 251 -17.68 11.37 -4.77
N GLU A 252 -17.73 12.49 -5.51
CA GLU A 252 -18.90 12.88 -6.29
C GLU A 252 -19.15 11.90 -7.45
N ILE A 253 -18.08 11.40 -8.08
CA ILE A 253 -18.18 10.35 -9.11
C ILE A 253 -18.78 9.08 -8.53
N PHE A 254 -18.28 8.60 -7.38
CA PHE A 254 -18.81 7.39 -6.74
C PHE A 254 -20.28 7.54 -6.34
N ILE A 255 -20.67 8.70 -5.79
CA ILE A 255 -22.07 8.99 -5.44
C ILE A 255 -22.96 9.01 -6.69
N LYS A 256 -22.48 9.59 -7.80
CA LYS A 256 -23.23 9.57 -9.07
C LYS A 256 -23.37 8.15 -9.62
N LEU A 257 -22.33 7.31 -9.54
CA LEU A 257 -22.42 5.90 -9.95
C LEU A 257 -23.41 5.12 -9.07
N ASP A 258 -23.41 5.38 -7.77
CA ASP A 258 -24.35 4.80 -6.82
C ASP A 258 -25.81 5.16 -7.14
N SER A 259 -26.05 6.40 -7.58
CA SER A 259 -27.38 6.87 -7.98
C SER A 259 -27.95 6.19 -9.22
N VAL A 260 -27.09 5.69 -10.12
CA VAL A 260 -27.51 4.95 -11.33
C VAL A 260 -27.88 3.51 -10.96
N TRP A 261 -27.06 2.87 -10.11
CA TRP A 261 -27.32 1.57 -9.55
C TRP A 261 -26.55 1.45 -8.23
N GLY A 262 -27.23 1.24 -7.11
CA GLY A 262 -26.62 1.27 -5.76
C GLY A 262 -25.50 0.22 -5.54
N LEU A 263 -25.34 -0.73 -6.44
CA LEU A 263 -24.22 -1.68 -6.42
C LEU A 263 -23.01 -1.21 -7.24
N LEU A 264 -23.22 -0.30 -8.20
CA LEU A 264 -22.17 0.21 -9.08
C LEU A 264 -21.20 1.13 -8.34
N GLY A 265 -21.71 2.01 -7.47
CA GLY A 265 -20.88 2.91 -6.67
C GLY A 265 -19.95 2.15 -5.72
N THR A 266 -20.52 1.18 -4.98
CA THR A 266 -19.76 0.30 -4.07
C THR A 266 -18.76 -0.59 -4.80
N ALA A 267 -19.14 -1.19 -5.94
CA ALA A 267 -18.23 -2.00 -6.76
C ALA A 267 -17.08 -1.16 -7.35
N ALA A 268 -17.35 0.06 -7.83
CA ALA A 268 -16.33 0.95 -8.36
C ALA A 268 -15.33 1.39 -7.28
N PHE A 269 -15.82 1.69 -6.07
CA PHE A 269 -14.97 2.00 -4.93
C PHE A 269 -14.09 0.78 -4.53
N ALA A 270 -14.68 -0.42 -4.48
CA ALA A 270 -13.93 -1.63 -4.19
C ALA A 270 -12.82 -1.88 -5.24
N PHE A 271 -13.14 -1.74 -6.53
CA PHE A 271 -12.17 -1.85 -7.61
C PHE A 271 -11.02 -0.85 -7.46
N PHE A 272 -11.34 0.40 -7.10
CA PHE A 272 -10.37 1.45 -6.82
C PHE A 272 -9.44 1.08 -5.66
N CYS A 273 -9.98 0.58 -4.54
CA CYS A 273 -9.19 0.14 -3.40
C CYS A 273 -8.29 -1.06 -3.73
N PHE A 274 -8.81 -2.06 -4.45
CA PHE A 274 -8.00 -3.20 -4.90
C PHE A 274 -6.88 -2.74 -5.83
N TYR A 275 -7.14 -1.78 -6.71
CA TYR A 275 -6.11 -1.20 -7.57
C TYR A 275 -4.99 -0.56 -6.74
N LEU A 276 -5.33 0.29 -5.77
CA LEU A 276 -4.32 0.92 -4.90
C LEU A 276 -3.54 -0.12 -4.08
N LEU A 277 -4.18 -1.18 -3.61
CA LEU A 277 -3.52 -2.27 -2.90
C LEU A 277 -2.50 -2.97 -3.79
N ILE A 278 -2.89 -3.35 -5.02
CA ILE A 278 -1.98 -3.98 -5.99
C ILE A 278 -0.85 -3.00 -6.35
N ALA A 279 -1.14 -1.70 -6.48
CA ALA A 279 -0.12 -0.69 -6.73
C ALA A 279 0.91 -0.64 -5.58
N VAL A 280 0.48 -0.63 -4.31
CA VAL A 280 1.38 -0.67 -3.15
C VAL A 280 2.23 -1.93 -3.14
N ILE A 281 1.65 -3.12 -3.39
CA ILE A 281 2.41 -4.38 -3.51
C ILE A 281 3.46 -4.26 -4.62
N ALA A 282 3.08 -3.75 -5.79
CA ALA A 282 4.03 -3.57 -6.90
C ALA A 282 5.13 -2.56 -6.55
N GLY A 283 4.81 -1.51 -5.81
CA GLY A 283 5.77 -0.54 -5.28
C GLY A 283 6.74 -1.16 -4.28
N GLU A 284 6.23 -2.00 -3.38
CA GLU A 284 7.03 -2.79 -2.44
C GLU A 284 8.00 -3.73 -3.19
N MET A 285 7.51 -4.44 -4.21
CA MET A 285 8.32 -5.36 -5.01
C MET A 285 9.39 -4.63 -5.84
N MET A 286 9.07 -3.45 -6.40
CA MET A 286 10.01 -2.62 -7.16
C MET A 286 11.07 -1.96 -6.28
N LEU A 287 10.68 -1.41 -5.13
CA LEU A 287 11.62 -0.85 -4.16
C LEU A 287 12.38 -1.93 -3.38
N GLY A 288 11.86 -3.16 -3.40
CA GLY A 288 12.53 -4.41 -3.08
C GLY A 288 13.52 -4.28 -1.95
N LEU A 289 13.02 -4.07 -0.73
CA LEU A 289 13.77 -4.24 0.52
C LEU A 289 15.16 -3.55 0.57
N LYS A 290 15.37 -2.45 -0.17
CA LYS A 290 16.49 -1.52 0.09
C LYS A 290 16.18 -0.50 1.18
N LEU A 291 15.26 -0.84 2.09
CA LEU A 291 15.00 -0.03 3.27
C LEU A 291 15.99 -0.43 4.38
N VAL A 292 17.07 0.35 4.40
CA VAL A 292 18.07 0.58 5.46
C VAL A 292 18.90 -0.61 5.99
N PHE A 293 18.40 -1.85 6.14
CA PHE A 293 19.18 -2.90 6.83
C PHE A 293 19.22 -4.32 6.24
N ILE A 294 18.33 -4.74 5.32
CA ILE A 294 18.36 -6.12 4.79
C ILE A 294 18.03 -6.15 3.29
N THR A 295 19.05 -6.24 2.43
CA THR A 295 18.86 -6.59 1.01
C THR A 295 18.50 -8.07 0.89
N ILE A 296 17.20 -8.37 0.91
CA ILE A 296 16.67 -9.64 0.41
C ILE A 296 16.62 -9.53 -1.11
N HIS A 297 17.07 -10.59 -1.79
CA HIS A 297 17.08 -10.71 -3.25
C HIS A 297 15.73 -10.28 -3.83
N PRO A 298 15.67 -9.49 -4.92
CA PRO A 298 14.39 -9.15 -5.54
C PRO A 298 13.58 -10.42 -5.79
N MET A 299 12.40 -10.51 -5.17
CA MET A 299 11.42 -11.52 -5.51
C MET A 299 10.83 -11.14 -6.86
N LYS A 300 10.81 -12.09 -7.80
CA LYS A 300 10.07 -11.95 -9.06
C LYS A 300 8.58 -12.11 -8.80
#